data_AF-A2SRU4-F1
#
_entry.id   AF-A2SRU4-F1
#
_cell.length_a   1.000
_cell.length_b   1.000
_cell.length_c   1.000
_cell.angle_alpha   90.00
_cell.angle_beta   90.00
_cell.angle_gamma   90.00
#
_symmetry.space_group_name_H-M   'P 1'
#
loop_
_entity.id
_entity.type
_entity.pdbx_description
1 polymer ?
#
loop_
_entity_poly.entity_id
_entity_poly.type
_entity_poly.pdbx_seq_one_letter_code
_entity_poly.pdbx_strand_id
1 'polypeptide(L)'
;MRKRVIIAILLIIIVGLIATAQFATTDEEYSRYNINWNGTSDFFGMAADKQCVYSYDDLRSAESGSTLLIIAPGTEFTGLADYLYQGNTVIIADQSGNANIFLEEVGSSIRVHNEPVRSTSMEYKDMGIFRGTVEGDLFGSNVTTLTFNYPGYVTGGDVIASTSYLSWIDTNGNNIPDSNETLKVYSLIASENIGNGRVVVIADPSVFINSMLVRTHTENMQVIDALINEDIIIDQTNSATTDGGGLCPLLQIMHRYPSIGTALLTIILILAAIIGIRRIRQ
;
A
#
# COMPACT_ATOMS: atom_id res chain seq x y z
N MET A 1 33.89 -32.56 22.40
CA MET A 1 34.33 -31.58 21.38
C MET A 1 33.36 -31.45 20.20
N ARG A 2 33.10 -32.49 19.40
CA ARG A 2 32.23 -32.41 18.20
C ARG A 2 30.85 -31.77 18.41
N LYS A 3 30.11 -32.15 19.46
CA LYS A 3 28.75 -31.63 19.71
C LYS A 3 28.71 -30.10 19.95
N ARG A 4 29.68 -29.53 20.66
CA ARG A 4 29.72 -28.08 20.96
C ARG A 4 30.10 -27.24 19.73
N VAL A 5 30.99 -27.75 18.89
CA VAL A 5 31.35 -27.14 17.61
C VAL A 5 30.16 -27.18 16.65
N ILE A 6 29.43 -28.31 16.60
CA ILE A 6 28.20 -28.43 15.82
C ILE A 6 27.13 -27.43 16.28
N ILE A 7 26.94 -27.26 17.59
CA ILE A 7 25.99 -26.27 18.14
C ILE A 7 26.40 -24.83 17.79
N ALA A 8 27.69 -24.50 17.88
CA ALA A 8 28.18 -23.16 17.53
C ALA A 8 28.00 -22.85 16.05
N ILE A 9 28.28 -23.82 15.17
CA ILE A 9 28.09 -23.71 13.72
C ILE A 9 26.60 -23.59 13.40
N LEU A 10 25.73 -24.38 14.03
CA LEU A 10 24.27 -24.27 13.88
C LEU A 10 23.77 -22.89 14.29
N LEU A 11 24.26 -22.33 15.40
CA LEU A 11 23.89 -20.98 15.82
C LEU A 11 24.34 -19.93 14.81
N ILE A 12 25.58 -20.00 14.30
CA ILE A 12 26.07 -19.07 13.27
C ILE A 12 25.25 -19.19 11.98
N ILE A 13 24.88 -20.41 11.58
CA ILE A 13 24.02 -20.66 10.42
C ILE A 13 22.62 -20.08 10.65
N ILE A 14 22.04 -20.26 11.83
CA ILE A 14 20.72 -19.68 12.19
C ILE A 14 20.78 -18.16 12.17
N VAL A 15 21.84 -17.55 12.71
CA VAL A 15 22.05 -16.10 12.67
C VAL A 15 22.23 -15.60 11.25
N GLY A 16 23.01 -16.31 10.44
CA GLY A 16 23.19 -16.01 9.02
C GLY A 16 21.88 -16.14 8.24
N LEU A 17 21.06 -17.14 8.54
CA LEU A 17 19.72 -17.32 7.96
C LEU A 17 18.78 -16.19 8.38
N ILE A 18 18.77 -15.79 9.65
CA ILE A 18 17.96 -14.67 10.13
C ILE A 18 18.42 -13.35 9.49
N ALA A 19 19.74 -13.13 9.39
CA ALA A 19 20.31 -11.93 8.77
C ALA A 19 20.03 -11.86 7.26
N THR A 20 20.19 -12.97 6.54
CA THR A 20 19.85 -13.06 5.11
C THR A 20 18.35 -12.92 4.88
N ALA A 21 17.53 -13.39 5.81
CA ALA A 21 16.09 -13.20 5.76
C ALA A 21 15.62 -11.77 6.03
N GLN A 22 16.45 -10.92 6.66
CA GLN A 22 16.15 -9.47 6.70
C GLN A 22 16.25 -8.83 5.30
N PHE A 23 16.94 -9.50 4.38
CA PHE A 23 16.98 -9.15 2.96
C PHE A 23 16.07 -10.02 2.10
N ALA A 24 15.29 -10.94 2.70
CA ALA A 24 14.32 -11.72 1.95
C ALA A 24 13.20 -10.78 1.53
N THR A 25 13.20 -10.47 0.24
CA THR A 25 12.11 -9.77 -0.42
C THR A 25 10.96 -10.75 -0.59
N THR A 26 9.75 -10.22 -0.64
CA THR A 26 8.57 -11.01 -0.98
C THR A 26 8.15 -10.71 -2.41
N ASP A 27 7.42 -11.63 -3.04
CA ASP A 27 6.82 -11.40 -4.36
C ASP A 27 5.32 -11.08 -4.24
N GLU A 28 4.80 -10.97 -3.01
CA GLU A 28 3.41 -10.59 -2.72
C GLU A 28 3.11 -9.19 -3.30
N GLU A 29 2.00 -9.08 -4.02
CA GLU A 29 1.57 -7.84 -4.65
C GLU A 29 1.27 -6.77 -3.60
N TYR A 30 1.61 -5.51 -3.93
CA TYR A 30 1.51 -4.35 -3.04
C TYR A 30 2.34 -4.38 -1.77
N SER A 31 2.97 -5.50 -1.40
CA SER A 31 3.81 -5.57 -0.21
C SER A 31 4.92 -4.53 -0.22
N ARG A 32 5.14 -3.90 0.93
CA ARG A 32 6.26 -2.96 1.13
C ARG A 32 7.64 -3.64 1.09
N TYR A 33 7.66 -4.96 1.25
CA TYR A 33 8.87 -5.78 1.20
C TYR A 33 9.12 -6.36 -0.20
N ASN A 34 8.22 -6.13 -1.14
CA ASN A 34 8.36 -6.53 -2.53
C ASN A 34 9.08 -5.43 -3.32
N ILE A 35 10.29 -5.73 -3.76
CA ILE A 35 11.13 -4.82 -4.58
C ILE A 35 10.91 -4.99 -6.08
N ASN A 36 10.08 -5.95 -6.48
CA ASN A 36 9.73 -6.16 -7.87
C ASN A 36 8.73 -5.11 -8.33
N TRP A 37 8.39 -5.15 -9.62
CA TRP A 37 7.57 -4.13 -10.28
C TRP A 37 6.19 -3.91 -9.63
N ASN A 38 5.58 -4.95 -9.05
CA ASN A 38 4.24 -4.94 -8.43
C ASN A 38 4.23 -4.71 -6.91
N GLY A 39 5.39 -4.44 -6.30
CA GLY A 39 5.49 -4.10 -4.87
C GLY A 39 5.42 -2.61 -4.62
N THR A 40 5.40 -2.19 -3.35
CA THR A 40 5.35 -0.77 -2.94
C THR A 40 6.63 -0.31 -2.22
N SER A 41 7.74 -1.06 -2.33
CA SER A 41 8.98 -0.74 -1.62
C SER A 41 9.51 0.67 -1.89
N ASP A 42 9.37 1.18 -3.11
CA ASP A 42 9.84 2.51 -3.49
C ASP A 42 9.00 3.60 -2.82
N PHE A 43 7.67 3.44 -2.80
CA PHE A 43 6.76 4.31 -2.06
C PHE A 43 7.14 4.37 -0.56
N PHE A 44 7.33 3.21 0.07
CA PHE A 44 7.74 3.15 1.48
C PHE A 44 9.17 3.64 1.73
N GLY A 45 10.03 3.61 0.72
CA GLY A 45 11.35 4.26 0.75
C GLY A 45 11.24 5.78 0.74
N MET A 46 10.31 6.34 -0.03
CA MET A 46 10.01 7.77 -0.08
C MET A 46 9.30 8.25 1.20
N ALA A 47 8.40 7.43 1.76
CA ALA A 47 7.62 7.73 2.96
C ALA A 47 8.27 7.19 4.26
N ALA A 48 9.59 7.03 4.29
CA ALA A 48 10.30 6.36 5.39
C ALA A 48 10.19 7.10 6.75
N ASP A 49 9.91 8.40 6.74
CA ASP A 49 9.73 9.24 7.91
C ASP A 49 8.27 9.36 8.37
N LYS A 50 7.32 8.79 7.61
CA LYS A 50 5.89 8.87 7.91
C LYS A 50 5.47 7.89 9.01
N GLN A 51 4.47 8.32 9.78
CA GLN A 51 3.90 7.49 10.83
C GLN A 51 3.15 6.31 10.21
N CYS A 52 3.38 5.11 10.76
CA CYS A 52 2.59 3.92 10.45
C CYS A 52 1.73 3.54 11.65
N VAL A 53 0.48 3.11 11.41
CA VAL A 53 -0.41 2.58 12.46
C VAL A 53 -0.67 1.10 12.26
N TYR A 54 -0.68 0.34 13.36
CA TYR A 54 -0.87 -1.12 13.34
C TYR A 54 -2.16 -1.54 14.06
N SER A 55 -2.95 -0.55 14.51
CA SER A 55 -4.29 -0.66 15.06
C SER A 55 -5.00 0.67 14.87
N TYR A 56 -6.30 0.65 14.56
CA TYR A 56 -7.09 1.88 14.52
C TYR A 56 -7.32 2.51 15.90
N ASP A 57 -7.07 1.78 16.99
CA ASP A 57 -7.03 2.38 18.33
C ASP A 57 -5.90 3.42 18.45
N ASP A 58 -4.79 3.26 17.71
CA ASP A 58 -3.65 4.19 17.71
C ASP A 58 -4.01 5.54 17.06
N LEU A 59 -5.11 5.58 16.27
CA LEU A 59 -5.61 6.80 15.63
C LEU A 59 -6.42 7.69 16.57
N ARG A 60 -6.82 7.21 17.75
CA ARG A 60 -7.62 8.00 18.70
C ARG A 60 -6.88 9.22 19.25
N SER A 61 -5.55 9.21 19.21
CA SER A 61 -4.72 10.35 19.62
C SER A 61 -4.30 11.24 18.45
N ALA A 62 -4.74 10.95 17.23
CA ALA A 62 -4.41 11.76 16.08
C ALA A 62 -5.05 13.15 16.19
N GLU A 63 -4.34 14.18 15.75
CA GLU A 63 -4.88 15.53 15.70
C GLU A 63 -5.97 15.63 14.62
N SER A 64 -6.96 16.50 14.85
CA SER A 64 -8.00 16.78 13.85
C SER A 64 -7.36 17.35 12.58
N GLY A 65 -7.81 16.88 11.43
CA GLY A 65 -7.29 17.27 10.12
C GLY A 65 -6.11 16.41 9.63
N SER A 66 -5.77 15.33 10.33
CA SER A 66 -4.80 14.34 9.88
C SER A 66 -5.36 13.49 8.72
N THR A 67 -4.46 12.85 7.95
CA THR A 67 -4.82 12.03 6.78
C THR A 67 -4.32 10.61 6.96
N LEU A 68 -5.20 9.62 6.86
CA LEU A 68 -4.83 8.20 6.83
C LEU A 68 -4.85 7.68 5.39
N LEU A 69 -3.77 7.04 4.95
CA LEU A 69 -3.67 6.34 3.67
C LEU A 69 -3.74 4.83 3.89
N ILE A 70 -4.67 4.19 3.19
CA ILE A 70 -4.84 2.73 3.14
C ILE A 70 -4.65 2.28 1.68
N ILE A 71 -3.69 1.38 1.45
CA ILE A 71 -3.41 0.82 0.12
C ILE A 71 -3.82 -0.67 0.11
N ALA A 72 -4.63 -1.06 -0.87
CA ALA A 72 -5.13 -2.41 -1.08
C ALA A 72 -5.70 -3.02 0.23
N PRO A 73 -6.85 -2.51 0.71
CA PRO A 73 -7.35 -2.90 2.01
C PRO A 73 -7.84 -4.35 2.08
N GLY A 74 -7.73 -4.95 3.25
CA GLY A 74 -8.51 -6.12 3.66
C GLY A 74 -9.93 -5.73 4.07
N THR A 75 -10.57 -6.51 4.94
CA THR A 75 -11.99 -6.34 5.29
C THR A 75 -12.22 -5.80 6.71
N GLU A 76 -11.17 -5.54 7.47
CA GLU A 76 -11.25 -5.19 8.89
C GLU A 76 -11.17 -3.67 9.10
N PHE A 77 -12.32 -3.00 9.21
CA PHE A 77 -12.43 -1.54 9.35
C PHE A 77 -12.88 -1.05 10.73
N THR A 78 -13.05 -1.96 11.69
CA THR A 78 -13.63 -1.66 13.01
C THR A 78 -12.88 -0.52 13.72
N GLY A 79 -13.59 0.55 14.03
CA GLY A 79 -13.06 1.73 14.75
C GLY A 79 -12.51 2.83 13.85
N LEU A 80 -12.40 2.61 12.54
CA LEU A 80 -11.95 3.65 11.60
C LEU A 80 -12.96 4.80 11.44
N ALA A 81 -14.26 4.50 11.59
CA ALA A 81 -15.32 5.51 11.48
C ALA A 81 -15.15 6.66 12.50
N ASP A 82 -14.70 6.36 13.72
CA ASP A 82 -14.44 7.37 14.75
C ASP A 82 -13.35 8.36 14.31
N TYR A 83 -12.31 7.87 13.63
CA TYR A 83 -11.25 8.71 13.09
C TYR A 83 -11.77 9.65 12.01
N LEU A 84 -12.61 9.15 11.09
CA LEU A 84 -13.25 9.96 10.05
C LEU A 84 -14.15 11.05 10.68
N TYR A 85 -15.02 10.67 11.62
CA TYR A 85 -15.97 11.61 12.24
C TYR A 85 -15.33 12.70 13.10
N GLN A 86 -14.07 12.50 13.55
CA GLN A 86 -13.27 13.53 14.22
C GLN A 86 -12.78 14.65 13.28
N GLY A 87 -13.10 14.58 11.98
CA GLY A 87 -12.72 15.60 11.01
C GLY A 87 -11.45 15.29 10.23
N ASN A 88 -11.03 14.01 10.23
CA ASN A 88 -9.85 13.57 9.52
C ASN A 88 -10.19 13.08 8.11
N THR A 89 -9.15 12.92 7.30
CA THR A 89 -9.29 12.39 5.93
C THR A 89 -8.87 10.92 5.88
N VAL A 90 -9.64 10.09 5.18
CA VAL A 90 -9.28 8.71 4.87
C VAL A 90 -9.14 8.56 3.35
N ILE A 91 -7.92 8.29 2.89
CA ILE A 91 -7.61 7.95 1.50
C ILE A 91 -7.52 6.44 1.39
N ILE A 92 -8.31 5.84 0.50
CA ILE A 92 -8.35 4.39 0.29
C ILE A 92 -8.06 4.10 -1.18
N ALA A 93 -6.96 3.42 -1.45
CA ALA A 93 -6.68 2.88 -2.77
C ALA A 93 -7.14 1.42 -2.82
N ASP A 94 -8.23 1.15 -3.52
CA ASP A 94 -8.87 -0.16 -3.57
C ASP A 94 -9.41 -0.45 -4.98
N GLN A 95 -9.18 -1.67 -5.43
CA GLN A 95 -9.78 -2.24 -6.63
C GLN A 95 -10.56 -3.52 -6.33
N SER A 96 -10.37 -4.11 -5.14
CA SER A 96 -11.00 -5.37 -4.75
C SER A 96 -12.50 -5.22 -4.45
N GLY A 97 -12.92 -4.02 -4.02
CA GLY A 97 -14.25 -3.74 -3.50
C GLY A 97 -14.34 -3.88 -1.98
N ASN A 98 -13.28 -4.29 -1.28
CA ASN A 98 -13.27 -4.42 0.17
C ASN A 98 -13.55 -3.11 0.89
N ALA A 99 -13.11 -1.97 0.34
CA ALA A 99 -13.38 -0.65 0.89
C ALA A 99 -14.88 -0.35 1.03
N ASN A 100 -15.74 -1.02 0.25
CA ASN A 100 -17.19 -0.83 0.31
C ASN A 100 -17.77 -1.14 1.70
N ILE A 101 -17.14 -2.02 2.48
CA ILE A 101 -17.54 -2.33 3.87
C ILE A 101 -17.51 -1.05 4.72
N PHE A 102 -16.39 -0.33 4.69
CA PHE A 102 -16.23 0.93 5.40
C PHE A 102 -17.08 2.06 4.80
N LEU A 103 -17.12 2.16 3.46
CA LEU A 103 -17.90 3.19 2.77
C LEU A 103 -19.40 3.08 3.10
N GLU A 104 -19.92 1.86 3.23
CA GLU A 104 -21.29 1.60 3.69
C GLU A 104 -21.49 1.95 5.16
N GLU A 105 -20.56 1.57 6.04
CA GLU A 105 -20.60 1.88 7.47
C GLU A 105 -20.74 3.39 7.72
N VAL A 106 -19.96 4.21 7.00
CA VAL A 106 -19.95 5.66 7.20
C VAL A 106 -21.03 6.41 6.40
N GLY A 107 -21.83 5.69 5.61
CA GLY A 107 -22.90 6.26 4.80
C GLY A 107 -22.44 7.00 3.54
N SER A 108 -21.24 6.69 3.04
CA SER A 108 -20.74 7.21 1.77
C SER A 108 -21.55 6.66 0.59
N SER A 109 -21.73 7.47 -0.45
CA SER A 109 -22.29 7.06 -1.74
C SER A 109 -21.26 6.41 -2.67
N ILE A 110 -19.96 6.54 -2.37
CA ILE A 110 -18.88 5.98 -3.20
C ILE A 110 -18.90 4.45 -3.14
N ARG A 111 -18.87 3.78 -4.29
CA ARG A 111 -18.68 2.32 -4.40
C ARG A 111 -17.57 1.99 -5.36
N VAL A 112 -16.67 1.11 -4.92
CA VAL A 112 -15.59 0.51 -5.70
C VAL A 112 -16.12 -0.71 -6.45
N HIS A 113 -15.80 -0.75 -7.74
CA HIS A 113 -16.17 -1.81 -8.67
C HIS A 113 -14.88 -2.40 -9.25
N ASN A 114 -14.77 -3.72 -9.21
CA ASN A 114 -13.54 -4.45 -9.52
C ASN A 114 -13.40 -4.83 -11.00
N GLU A 115 -14.42 -4.52 -11.80
CA GLU A 115 -14.42 -4.86 -13.22
C GLU A 115 -13.33 -4.06 -13.96
N PRO A 116 -12.53 -4.74 -14.80
CA PRO A 116 -11.33 -4.16 -15.38
C PRO A 116 -11.68 -3.09 -16.41
N VAL A 117 -11.27 -1.86 -16.15
CA VAL A 117 -11.45 -0.76 -17.09
C VAL A 117 -10.33 -0.75 -18.11
N ARG A 118 -10.69 -0.52 -19.37
CA ARG A 118 -9.78 -0.27 -20.48
C ARG A 118 -10.07 1.07 -21.09
N SER A 119 -9.03 1.71 -21.61
CA SER A 119 -9.15 2.99 -22.30
C SER A 119 -8.20 3.02 -23.48
N THR A 120 -8.65 3.57 -24.61
CA THR A 120 -7.73 3.83 -25.72
C THR A 120 -6.77 4.94 -25.31
N SER A 121 -5.49 4.61 -25.16
CA SER A 121 -4.40 5.58 -25.03
C SER A 121 -3.49 5.47 -26.25
N MET A 122 -3.00 6.60 -26.76
CA MET A 122 -2.00 6.61 -27.83
C MET A 122 -0.59 6.29 -27.32
N GLU A 123 -0.39 6.30 -26.00
CA GLU A 123 0.93 6.19 -25.37
C GLU A 123 1.29 4.74 -25.01
N TYR A 124 0.29 3.90 -24.72
CA TYR A 124 0.49 2.51 -24.30
C TYR A 124 -0.16 1.57 -25.31
N LYS A 125 0.56 0.49 -25.64
CA LYS A 125 0.02 -0.60 -26.46
C LYS A 125 -1.02 -1.42 -25.69
N ASP A 126 -0.83 -1.50 -24.39
CA ASP A 126 -1.73 -2.17 -23.46
C ASP A 126 -2.81 -1.18 -23.01
N MET A 127 -4.08 -1.53 -23.25
CA MET A 127 -5.23 -0.67 -22.94
C MET A 127 -5.62 -0.73 -21.46
N GLY A 128 -4.99 -1.61 -20.67
CA GLY A 128 -5.09 -1.62 -19.21
C GLY A 128 -4.25 -0.54 -18.55
N ILE A 129 -3.24 0.01 -19.24
CA ILE A 129 -2.40 1.10 -18.74
C ILE A 129 -2.72 2.37 -19.51
N PHE A 130 -3.20 3.39 -18.81
CA PHE A 130 -3.63 4.62 -19.46
C PHE A 130 -3.59 5.82 -18.51
N ARG A 131 -3.62 7.02 -19.10
CA ARG A 131 -3.76 8.27 -18.34
C ARG A 131 -5.23 8.60 -18.13
N GLY A 132 -5.64 8.76 -16.87
CA GLY A 132 -6.89 9.41 -16.51
C GLY A 132 -6.71 10.92 -16.45
N THR A 133 -7.78 11.66 -16.74
CA THR A 133 -7.83 13.12 -16.58
C THR A 133 -8.14 13.45 -15.13
N VAL A 134 -7.40 14.39 -14.55
CA VAL A 134 -7.63 14.90 -13.20
C VAL A 134 -8.33 16.25 -13.34
N GLU A 135 -9.56 16.34 -12.82
CA GLU A 135 -10.45 17.52 -12.96
C GLU A 135 -10.33 18.51 -11.79
N GLY A 136 -9.52 18.17 -10.77
CA GLY A 136 -9.28 19.00 -9.59
C GLY A 136 -7.83 18.96 -9.11
N ASP A 137 -7.61 19.35 -7.86
CA ASP A 137 -6.30 19.26 -7.24
C ASP A 137 -6.18 17.94 -6.46
N LEU A 138 -5.22 17.11 -6.87
CA LEU A 138 -4.89 15.86 -6.19
C LEU A 138 -3.70 16.12 -5.25
N PHE A 139 -4.00 16.39 -3.99
CA PHE A 139 -3.03 16.63 -2.91
C PHE A 139 -2.08 17.83 -3.11
N GLY A 140 -2.47 18.87 -3.85
CA GLY A 140 -1.60 20.02 -4.11
C GLY A 140 -0.64 19.84 -5.30
N SER A 141 -0.71 18.71 -6.00
CA SER A 141 0.26 18.34 -7.05
C SER A 141 0.13 19.15 -8.34
N ASN A 142 -1.01 19.81 -8.59
CA ASN A 142 -1.33 20.51 -9.84
C ASN A 142 -1.21 19.64 -11.12
N VAL A 143 -1.27 18.31 -10.99
CA VAL A 143 -1.29 17.43 -12.17
C VAL A 143 -2.65 17.47 -12.84
N THR A 144 -2.67 17.35 -14.16
CA THR A 144 -3.90 17.28 -14.97
C THR A 144 -4.17 15.88 -15.50
N THR A 145 -3.21 14.97 -15.36
CA THR A 145 -3.33 13.56 -15.72
C THR A 145 -2.61 12.69 -14.71
N LEU A 146 -3.11 11.48 -14.48
CA LEU A 146 -2.47 10.46 -13.66
C LEU A 146 -2.49 9.12 -14.42
N THR A 147 -1.40 8.36 -14.35
CA THR A 147 -1.34 7.05 -15.01
C THR A 147 -1.88 5.98 -14.08
N PHE A 148 -2.78 5.15 -14.59
CA PHE A 148 -3.40 4.03 -13.91
C PHE A 148 -2.95 2.73 -14.58
N ASN A 149 -2.90 1.63 -13.83
CA ASN A 149 -2.44 0.34 -14.30
C ASN A 149 -3.42 -0.76 -13.88
N TYR A 150 -4.25 -1.16 -14.84
CA TYR A 150 -5.37 -2.09 -14.70
C TYR A 150 -6.39 -1.68 -13.64
N PRO A 151 -6.87 -0.42 -13.61
CA PRO A 151 -7.78 0.04 -12.57
C PRO A 151 -9.15 -0.63 -12.67
N GLY A 152 -9.87 -0.63 -11.54
CA GLY A 152 -11.32 -0.75 -11.51
C GLY A 152 -11.98 0.61 -11.81
N TYR A 153 -13.15 0.85 -11.21
CA TYR A 153 -13.77 2.17 -11.21
C TYR A 153 -14.56 2.44 -9.93
N VAL A 154 -14.91 3.70 -9.71
CA VAL A 154 -15.82 4.11 -8.65
C VAL A 154 -17.10 4.73 -9.21
N THR A 155 -18.18 4.63 -8.43
CA THR A 155 -19.43 5.36 -8.65
C THR A 155 -19.81 6.12 -7.39
N GLY A 156 -20.51 7.24 -7.50
CA GLY A 156 -20.87 8.08 -6.36
C GLY A 156 -19.75 9.04 -5.96
N GLY A 157 -20.04 9.92 -4.99
CA GLY A 157 -19.16 11.02 -4.61
C GLY A 157 -18.91 12.05 -5.73
N ASP A 158 -18.00 12.99 -5.43
CA ASP A 158 -17.50 13.98 -6.37
C ASP A 158 -16.29 13.42 -7.12
N VAL A 159 -16.36 13.37 -8.45
CA VAL A 159 -15.29 12.84 -9.31
C VAL A 159 -14.08 13.76 -9.27
N ILE A 160 -12.90 13.18 -8.99
CA ILE A 160 -11.60 13.87 -9.02
C ILE A 160 -10.81 13.48 -10.28
N ALA A 161 -10.85 12.20 -10.65
CA ALA A 161 -10.20 11.70 -11.85
C ALA A 161 -11.11 10.75 -12.62
N SER A 162 -11.03 10.81 -13.95
CA SER A 162 -11.91 10.09 -14.86
C SER A 162 -11.17 9.56 -16.08
N THR A 163 -11.74 8.56 -16.74
CA THR A 163 -11.24 8.03 -18.01
C THR A 163 -11.64 8.92 -19.19
N SER A 164 -11.11 8.62 -20.38
CA SER A 164 -11.65 9.19 -21.62
C SER A 164 -13.03 8.63 -21.97
N TYR A 165 -13.73 9.24 -22.92
CA TYR A 165 -14.97 8.69 -23.50
C TYR A 165 -14.75 7.37 -24.28
N LEU A 166 -13.52 7.07 -24.67
CA LEU A 166 -13.14 5.85 -25.38
C LEU A 166 -12.67 4.77 -24.41
N SER A 167 -13.46 4.55 -23.36
CA SER A 167 -13.16 3.59 -22.29
C SER A 167 -14.34 2.64 -22.08
N TRP A 168 -14.06 1.40 -21.70
CA TRP A 168 -15.06 0.35 -21.49
C TRP A 168 -14.63 -0.58 -20.36
N ILE A 169 -15.58 -1.37 -19.86
CA ILE A 169 -15.28 -2.52 -19.02
C ILE A 169 -15.02 -3.71 -19.95
N ASP A 170 -13.83 -4.30 -19.85
CA ASP A 170 -13.41 -5.45 -20.66
C ASP A 170 -13.80 -6.75 -19.95
N THR A 171 -15.01 -7.20 -20.20
CA THR A 171 -15.63 -8.32 -19.47
C THR A 171 -15.01 -9.67 -19.87
N ASN A 172 -14.48 -9.77 -21.10
CA ASN A 172 -13.93 -11.02 -21.63
C ASN A 172 -12.38 -11.03 -21.72
N GLY A 173 -11.72 -9.92 -21.40
CA GLY A 173 -10.27 -9.81 -21.30
C GLY A 173 -9.56 -9.76 -22.67
N ASN A 174 -10.25 -9.38 -23.74
CA ASN A 174 -9.69 -9.38 -25.09
C ASN A 174 -9.06 -8.01 -25.48
N ASN A 175 -9.16 -6.99 -24.62
CA ASN A 175 -8.75 -5.61 -24.88
C ASN A 175 -9.35 -4.98 -26.15
N ILE A 176 -10.55 -5.40 -26.56
CA ILE A 176 -11.27 -4.89 -27.73
C ILE A 176 -12.71 -4.62 -27.31
N PRO A 177 -13.23 -3.40 -27.48
CA PRO A 177 -14.61 -3.12 -27.10
C PRO A 177 -15.58 -3.93 -27.96
N ASP A 178 -16.31 -4.83 -27.33
CA ASP A 178 -17.34 -5.65 -27.99
C ASP A 178 -18.70 -4.94 -28.06
N SER A 179 -19.62 -5.48 -28.88
CA SER A 179 -20.95 -4.87 -29.08
C SER A 179 -21.80 -4.69 -27.81
N ASN A 180 -21.50 -5.46 -26.76
CA ASN A 180 -22.14 -5.39 -25.44
C ASN A 180 -21.32 -4.57 -24.42
N GLU A 181 -20.13 -4.10 -24.77
CA GLU A 181 -19.26 -3.29 -23.93
C GLU A 181 -19.41 -1.82 -24.33
N THR A 182 -20.06 -1.05 -23.45
CA THR A 182 -20.40 0.34 -23.78
C THR A 182 -19.22 1.26 -23.50
N LEU A 183 -18.87 2.04 -24.53
CA LEU A 183 -17.91 3.15 -24.39
C LEU A 183 -18.53 4.28 -23.56
N LYS A 184 -17.89 4.61 -22.43
CA LYS A 184 -18.28 5.74 -21.57
C LYS A 184 -17.11 6.21 -20.71
N VAL A 185 -17.33 7.30 -20.00
CA VAL A 185 -16.42 7.79 -18.97
C VAL A 185 -16.67 7.04 -17.66
N TYR A 186 -15.60 6.60 -17.02
CA TYR A 186 -15.60 5.98 -15.69
C TYR A 186 -14.85 6.90 -14.73
N SER A 187 -15.31 6.99 -13.48
CA SER A 187 -14.56 7.67 -12.42
C SER A 187 -13.51 6.72 -11.85
N LEU A 188 -12.28 7.22 -11.72
CA LEU A 188 -11.12 6.49 -11.21
C LEU A 188 -10.76 6.95 -9.80
N ILE A 189 -11.03 8.22 -9.49
CA ILE A 189 -10.88 8.77 -8.15
C ILE A 189 -12.13 9.58 -7.85
N ALA A 190 -12.71 9.36 -6.67
CA ALA A 190 -13.83 10.15 -6.16
C ALA A 190 -13.58 10.55 -4.70
N SER A 191 -14.22 11.64 -4.27
CA SER A 191 -14.21 12.04 -2.86
C SER A 191 -15.58 12.42 -2.36
N GLU A 192 -15.78 12.34 -1.05
CA GLU A 192 -17.04 12.71 -0.41
C GLU A 192 -16.76 13.22 0.99
N ASN A 193 -17.45 14.28 1.39
CA ASN A 193 -17.40 14.79 2.76
C ASN A 193 -18.43 14.04 3.61
N ILE A 194 -17.99 13.48 4.73
CA ILE A 194 -18.82 12.69 5.63
C ILE A 194 -18.76 13.31 7.02
N GLY A 195 -19.83 14.02 7.40
CA GLY A 195 -19.82 14.84 8.61
C GLY A 195 -18.74 15.92 8.53
N ASN A 196 -17.78 15.88 9.45
CA ASN A 196 -16.62 16.77 9.45
C ASN A 196 -15.41 16.20 8.70
N GLY A 197 -15.42 14.90 8.38
CA GLY A 197 -14.32 14.21 7.73
C GLY A 197 -14.48 14.14 6.21
N ARG A 198 -13.47 13.56 5.57
CA ARG A 198 -13.46 13.37 4.11
C ARG A 198 -12.95 11.98 3.76
N VAL A 199 -13.61 11.33 2.81
CA VAL A 199 -13.10 10.11 2.19
C VAL A 199 -12.66 10.41 0.76
N VAL A 200 -11.52 9.88 0.36
CA VAL A 200 -11.04 9.88 -1.02
C VAL A 200 -10.77 8.44 -1.42
N VAL A 201 -11.34 7.98 -2.52
CA VAL A 201 -11.19 6.60 -3.00
C VAL A 201 -10.51 6.62 -4.35
N ILE A 202 -9.43 5.84 -4.48
CA ILE A 202 -8.67 5.63 -5.71
C ILE A 202 -8.95 4.19 -6.15
N ALA A 203 -9.55 4.00 -7.33
CA ALA A 203 -9.96 2.70 -7.86
C ALA A 203 -8.80 1.79 -8.32
N ASP A 204 -7.57 2.10 -7.88
CA ASP A 204 -6.33 1.51 -8.36
C ASP A 204 -5.21 1.64 -7.31
N PRO A 205 -4.96 0.59 -6.51
CA PRO A 205 -3.81 0.53 -5.61
C PRO A 205 -2.47 0.57 -6.35
N SER A 206 -2.45 0.20 -7.63
CA SER A 206 -1.22 0.09 -8.41
C SER A 206 -0.58 1.46 -8.69
N VAL A 207 -1.29 2.58 -8.51
CA VAL A 207 -0.70 3.92 -8.56
C VAL A 207 0.53 4.05 -7.63
N PHE A 208 0.58 3.26 -6.56
CA PHE A 208 1.66 3.24 -5.56
C PHE A 208 2.77 2.21 -5.82
N ILE A 209 2.68 1.37 -6.86
CA ILE A 209 3.69 0.32 -7.09
C ILE A 209 4.97 0.86 -7.73
N ASN A 210 6.06 0.13 -7.53
CA ASN A 210 7.40 0.48 -8.01
C ASN A 210 7.42 0.82 -9.52
N SER A 211 6.74 0.05 -10.38
CA SER A 211 6.72 0.35 -11.83
C SER A 211 5.92 1.59 -12.22
N MET A 212 5.07 2.11 -11.33
CA MET A 212 4.33 3.36 -11.53
C MET A 212 5.06 4.58 -10.96
N LEU A 213 6.10 4.37 -10.14
CA LEU A 213 6.93 5.41 -9.53
C LEU A 213 8.29 5.57 -10.22
N VAL A 214 8.29 5.46 -11.55
CA VAL A 214 9.50 5.62 -12.38
C VAL A 214 9.50 6.96 -13.11
N ARG A 215 10.67 7.40 -13.57
CA ARG A 215 10.87 8.68 -14.27
C ARG A 215 10.02 8.87 -15.52
N THR A 216 9.47 7.81 -16.12
CA THR A 216 8.58 7.90 -17.28
C THR A 216 7.14 8.25 -16.90
N HIS A 217 6.77 8.12 -15.62
CA HIS A 217 5.46 8.47 -15.07
C HIS A 217 5.61 9.68 -14.13
N THR A 218 6.04 10.81 -14.69
CA THR A 218 6.38 12.01 -13.91
C THR A 218 5.22 12.52 -13.06
N GLU A 219 3.99 12.39 -13.54
CA GLU A 219 2.79 12.86 -12.89
C GLU A 219 2.42 11.97 -11.69
N ASN A 220 2.62 10.64 -11.79
CA ASN A 220 2.46 9.74 -10.65
C ASN A 220 3.44 10.11 -9.54
N MET A 221 4.72 10.30 -9.88
CA MET A 221 5.72 10.74 -8.90
C MET A 221 5.36 12.09 -8.27
N GLN A 222 4.88 13.07 -9.05
CA GLN A 222 4.46 14.39 -8.53
C GLN A 222 3.29 14.29 -7.55
N VAL A 223 2.30 13.43 -7.82
CA VAL A 223 1.18 13.18 -6.91
C VAL A 223 1.66 12.52 -5.62
N ILE A 224 2.55 11.53 -5.72
CA ILE A 224 3.10 10.85 -4.55
C ILE A 224 3.97 11.80 -3.72
N ASP A 225 4.83 12.61 -4.35
CA ASP A 225 5.62 13.62 -3.67
C ASP A 225 4.73 14.64 -2.94
N ALA A 226 3.65 15.10 -3.59
CA ALA A 226 2.70 16.02 -2.98
C ALA A 226 2.00 15.38 -1.77
N LEU A 227 1.53 14.13 -1.90
CA LEU A 227 0.91 13.37 -0.81
C LEU A 227 1.89 13.14 0.36
N ILE A 228 3.15 12.81 0.10
CA ILE A 228 4.17 12.59 1.13
C ILE A 228 4.61 13.93 1.75
N ASN A 229 4.44 15.08 1.09
CA ASN A 229 4.72 16.36 1.75
C ASN A 229 3.65 16.75 2.78
N GLU A 230 2.46 16.14 2.72
CA GLU A 230 1.42 16.28 3.74
C GLU A 230 1.74 15.45 5.01
N ASP A 231 1.05 15.76 6.11
CA ASP A 231 1.10 14.97 7.34
C ASP A 231 0.20 13.73 7.21
N ILE A 232 0.73 12.70 6.54
CA ILE A 232 0.06 11.44 6.31
C ILE A 232 0.47 10.36 7.32
N ILE A 233 -0.52 9.58 7.73
CA ILE A 233 -0.38 8.33 8.47
C ILE A 233 -0.64 7.19 7.50
N ILE A 234 0.19 6.16 7.51
CA ILE A 234 0.07 5.01 6.61
C ILE A 234 -0.48 3.80 7.39
N ASP A 235 -1.54 3.19 6.88
CA ASP A 235 -2.13 2.01 7.50
C ASP A 235 -1.24 0.77 7.32
N GLN A 236 -0.98 0.09 8.43
CA GLN A 236 -0.38 -1.24 8.51
C GLN A 236 -1.27 -2.19 9.33
N THR A 237 -2.58 -1.88 9.43
CA THR A 237 -3.56 -2.67 10.17
C THR A 237 -4.34 -3.59 9.24
N ASN A 238 -4.85 -3.05 8.12
CA ASN A 238 -5.78 -3.69 7.21
C ASN A 238 -5.31 -3.51 5.75
N SER A 239 -4.01 -3.56 5.50
CA SER A 239 -3.41 -3.24 4.21
C SER A 239 -2.54 -4.38 3.70
N ALA A 240 -2.71 -4.77 2.43
CA ALA A 240 -1.87 -5.78 1.77
C ALA A 240 -0.39 -5.36 1.71
N THR A 241 -0.07 -4.09 1.95
CA THR A 241 1.32 -3.63 2.08
C THR A 241 2.06 -4.31 3.23
N THR A 242 1.35 -4.85 4.21
CA THR A 242 1.91 -5.58 5.35
C THR A 242 2.18 -7.05 5.07
N ASP A 243 1.61 -7.59 3.99
CA ASP A 243 1.77 -8.98 3.65
C ASP A 243 3.23 -9.28 3.35
N GLY A 244 3.70 -10.42 3.82
CA GLY A 244 5.03 -10.88 3.50
C GLY A 244 5.17 -12.36 3.77
N GLY A 245 5.61 -13.09 2.75
CA GLY A 245 5.99 -14.49 2.88
C GLY A 245 7.25 -14.69 3.73
N GLY A 246 7.51 -15.94 4.14
CA GLY A 246 8.76 -16.32 4.79
C GLY A 246 8.92 -15.74 6.21
N LEU A 247 9.92 -14.86 6.41
CA LEU A 247 10.28 -14.30 7.72
C LEU A 247 9.78 -12.87 7.93
N CYS A 248 9.01 -12.31 6.98
CA CYS A 248 8.41 -10.98 7.09
C CYS A 248 7.55 -10.76 8.35
N PRO A 249 6.73 -11.72 8.85
CA PRO A 249 6.02 -11.53 10.12
C PRO A 249 6.97 -11.33 11.31
N LEU A 250 8.15 -11.95 11.26
CA LEU A 250 9.17 -11.80 12.29
C LEU A 250 9.88 -10.44 12.20
N LEU A 251 10.09 -9.93 10.97
CA LEU A 251 10.55 -8.56 10.73
C LEU A 251 9.52 -7.52 11.18
N GLN A 252 8.23 -7.76 10.90
CA GLN A 252 7.13 -6.91 11.35
C GLN A 252 7.09 -6.83 12.88
N ILE A 253 7.26 -7.97 13.59
CA ILE A 253 7.40 -7.99 15.06
C ILE A 253 8.63 -7.20 15.52
N MET A 254 9.77 -7.31 14.82
CA MET A 254 10.99 -6.57 15.17
C MET A 254 10.86 -5.06 14.93
N HIS A 255 10.16 -4.63 13.88
CA HIS A 255 9.88 -3.21 13.62
C HIS A 255 8.86 -2.67 14.63
N ARG A 256 7.83 -3.45 14.96
CA ARG A 256 6.84 -3.11 15.98
C ARG A 256 7.44 -3.04 17.39
N TYR A 257 8.43 -3.89 17.68
CA TYR A 257 9.11 -3.96 18.97
C TYR A 257 10.65 -3.99 18.81
N PRO A 258 11.31 -2.83 18.66
CA PRO A 258 12.77 -2.75 18.47
C PRO A 258 13.57 -3.40 19.60
N SER A 259 13.01 -3.43 20.81
CA SER A 259 13.57 -4.08 22.00
C SER A 259 13.66 -5.61 21.86
N ILE A 260 12.75 -6.25 21.12
CA ILE A 260 12.78 -7.70 20.87
C ILE A 260 13.93 -8.05 19.91
N GLY A 261 14.09 -7.25 18.84
CA GLY A 261 15.18 -7.42 17.88
C GLY A 261 16.56 -7.30 18.54
N THR A 262 16.74 -6.26 19.36
CA THR A 262 17.97 -6.05 20.13
C THR A 262 18.19 -7.14 21.19
N ALA A 263 17.15 -7.61 21.88
CA ALA A 263 17.26 -8.70 22.84
C ALA A 263 17.70 -10.02 22.17
N LEU A 264 17.14 -10.37 21.01
CA LEU A 264 17.51 -11.56 20.25
C LEU A 264 18.98 -11.52 19.82
N LEU A 265 19.43 -10.40 19.22
CA LEU A 265 20.83 -10.19 18.84
C LEU A 265 21.77 -10.30 20.05
N THR A 266 21.38 -9.71 21.18
CA THR A 266 22.17 -9.73 22.42
C THR A 266 22.29 -11.15 22.98
N ILE A 267 21.19 -11.92 23.02
CA ILE A 267 21.18 -13.32 23.47
C ILE A 267 22.11 -14.17 22.59
N ILE A 268 22.05 -13.98 21.27
CA ILE A 268 22.88 -14.67 20.30
C ILE A 268 24.37 -14.36 20.52
N LEU A 269 24.73 -13.09 20.70
CA LEU A 269 26.10 -12.66 20.97
C LEU A 269 26.63 -13.20 22.30
N ILE A 270 25.80 -13.20 23.34
CA ILE A 270 26.13 -13.78 24.66
C ILE A 270 26.37 -15.29 24.53
N LEU A 271 25.50 -16.02 23.82
CA LEU A 271 25.67 -17.45 23.58
C LEU A 271 26.97 -17.75 22.80
N ALA A 272 27.27 -16.97 21.76
CA ALA A 272 28.50 -17.09 21.00
C ALA A 272 29.75 -16.81 21.87
N ALA A 273 29.71 -15.76 22.71
CA ALA A 273 30.78 -15.40 23.63
C ALA A 273 30.99 -16.47 24.71
N ILE A 274 29.93 -17.03 25.30
CA ILE A 274 30.01 -18.11 26.30
C ILE A 274 30.66 -19.36 25.70
N ILE A 275 30.31 -19.70 24.47
CA ILE A 275 30.90 -20.85 23.76
C ILE A 275 32.38 -20.57 23.44
N GLY A 276 32.73 -19.35 23.01
CA GLY A 276 34.10 -18.94 22.71
C GLY A 276 35.00 -18.90 23.96
N ILE A 277 34.55 -18.30 25.06
CA ILE A 277 35.31 -18.19 26.31
C ILE A 277 35.57 -19.57 26.93
N ARG A 278 34.60 -20.49 26.86
CA ARG A 278 34.78 -21.88 27.31
C ARG A 278 35.81 -22.67 26.50
N ARG A 279 36.18 -22.21 25.30
CA ARG A 279 37.23 -22.80 24.45
C ARG A 279 38.63 -22.29 24.82
N ILE A 280 38.75 -21.07 25.33
CA ILE A 280 40.05 -20.46 25.72
C ILE A 280 40.54 -21.01 27.08
N ARG A 281 39.61 -21.49 27.92
CA ARG A 281 39.92 -22.07 29.24
C ARG A 281 40.18 -23.58 29.23
N GLN A 282 40.15 -24.25 28.08
CA GLN A 282 40.53 -25.67 27.91
C GLN A 282 41.78 -25.77 27.05
#